data_AF-A0A5C6JVK0-F1
#
_entry.id   AF-A0A5C6JVK0-F1
#
_cell.length_a   1.000
_cell.length_b   1.000
_cell.length_c   1.000
_cell.angle_alpha   90.00
_cell.angle_beta   90.00
_cell.angle_gamma   90.00
#
_symmetry.space_group_name_H-M   'P 1'
#
loop_
_entity.id
_entity.type
_entity.pdbx_description
1 polymer ?
#
loop_
_entity_poly.entity_id
_entity_poly.type
_entity_poly.pdbx_seq_one_letter_code
_entity_poly.pdbx_strand_id
1 'polypeptide(L)'
;MTEHDNPLFDEPQHPQPRIELPAQSEHDLEALSITRRPQPLPEVPATAALRKVATRLEKNSRTNLDEDARKAAAALQVEPERAALLVTAQPNGVSLLSEVAVPGGTLDVIECRAWARMLFPLYQPRIAAMSLSVPAPRLLDDQDEHGHPLAQARCEFSSPKELAELVRETVRSTLNTPKSDYSDSIMQRGVSEPLLVILVRVTFTDGSPSRVLPIVVDGISRLSSVAKTRTNRTNEGTADAVVEDLLRDPNSLRRAVRDEVITYNAAHQRGLTDQVVRVGQAATVPVRLVVGAHNGNTLEVAQ
;
A
#
# COMPACT_ATOMS: atom_id res chain seq x y z
N MET A 1 -40.69 -19.45 54.88
CA MET A 1 -41.58 -18.34 55.31
C MET A 1 -40.76 -17.49 56.26
N THR A 2 -40.29 -16.30 55.91
CA THR A 2 -40.79 -15.30 54.95
C THR A 2 -39.63 -14.49 54.38
N GLU A 3 -39.71 -14.23 53.07
CA GLU A 3 -38.91 -13.26 52.34
C GLU A 3 -39.12 -11.84 52.92
N HIS A 4 -38.04 -11.06 52.96
CA HIS A 4 -38.12 -9.61 53.06
C HIS A 4 -37.48 -9.03 51.81
N ASP A 5 -38.37 -8.56 50.93
CA ASP A 5 -38.10 -7.77 49.75
C ASP A 5 -37.19 -6.59 50.09
N ASN A 6 -36.10 -6.47 49.33
CA ASN A 6 -35.25 -5.28 49.32
C ASN A 6 -35.57 -4.49 48.04
N PRO A 7 -36.30 -3.37 48.10
CA PRO A 7 -36.91 -2.73 46.93
C PRO A 7 -35.95 -1.76 46.23
N LEU A 8 -34.66 -2.11 46.13
CA LEU A 8 -33.63 -1.23 45.56
C LEU A 8 -33.10 -1.67 44.19
N PHE A 9 -33.60 -2.77 43.64
CA PHE A 9 -33.24 -3.26 42.31
C PHE A 9 -34.44 -3.89 41.59
N ASP A 10 -35.50 -3.12 41.35
CA ASP A 10 -36.39 -3.39 40.22
C ASP A 10 -35.83 -2.61 39.02
N GLU A 11 -35.00 -3.26 38.21
CA GLU A 11 -34.69 -2.75 36.88
C GLU A 11 -35.96 -2.85 36.02
N PRO A 12 -36.55 -1.74 35.55
CA PRO A 12 -37.54 -1.84 34.49
C PRO A 12 -36.84 -2.45 33.27
N GLN A 13 -37.28 -3.65 32.87
CA GLN A 13 -37.02 -4.21 31.54
C GLN A 13 -37.72 -3.33 30.50
N HIS A 14 -37.19 -2.13 30.29
CA HIS A 14 -37.44 -1.40 29.06
C HIS A 14 -36.73 -2.17 27.95
N PRO A 15 -37.43 -2.59 26.88
CA PRO A 15 -36.73 -3.05 25.69
C PRO A 15 -35.81 -1.91 25.28
N GLN A 16 -34.50 -2.18 25.25
CA GLN A 16 -33.53 -1.24 24.67
C GLN A 16 -34.08 -0.84 23.30
N PRO A 17 -34.20 0.46 22.99
CA PRO A 17 -34.57 0.84 21.65
C PRO A 17 -33.54 0.18 20.73
N ARG A 18 -34.03 -0.64 19.78
CA ARG A 18 -33.23 -1.01 18.62
C ARG A 18 -32.69 0.31 18.09
N ILE A 19 -31.38 0.50 18.14
CA ILE A 19 -30.73 1.56 17.40
C ILE A 19 -30.88 1.15 15.94
N GLU A 20 -32.00 1.53 15.33
CA GLU A 20 -32.16 1.51 13.90
C GLU A 20 -31.12 2.48 13.34
N LEU A 21 -30.06 1.93 12.76
CA LEU A 21 -29.16 2.71 11.91
C LEU A 21 -30.04 3.30 10.79
N PRO A 22 -30.07 4.62 10.61
CA PRO A 22 -31.19 5.29 9.97
C PRO A 22 -31.20 5.06 8.46
N ALA A 23 -32.41 5.02 7.89
CA ALA A 23 -32.72 5.02 6.45
C ALA A 23 -32.00 6.12 5.64
N GLN A 24 -31.49 7.18 6.28
CA GLN A 24 -30.63 8.19 5.66
C GLN A 24 -29.32 7.61 5.13
N SER A 25 -28.76 6.61 5.81
CA SER A 25 -27.48 6.03 5.41
C SER A 25 -27.58 5.17 4.14
N GLU A 26 -28.69 4.47 3.91
CA GLU A 26 -28.91 3.70 2.69
C GLU A 26 -29.19 4.60 1.50
N HIS A 27 -29.98 5.67 1.69
CA HIS A 27 -30.21 6.68 0.66
C HIS A 27 -28.93 7.36 0.17
N ASP A 28 -27.98 7.67 1.06
CA ASP A 28 -26.69 8.25 0.66
C ASP A 28 -25.85 7.28 -0.20
N LEU A 29 -25.90 5.98 0.10
CA LEU A 29 -25.16 4.96 -0.66
C LEU A 29 -25.78 4.74 -2.05
N GLU A 30 -27.11 4.65 -2.13
CA GLU A 30 -27.85 4.52 -3.40
C GLU A 30 -27.66 5.76 -4.28
N ALA A 31 -27.76 6.96 -3.71
CA ALA A 31 -27.54 8.22 -4.43
C ALA A 31 -26.13 8.33 -5.00
N LEU A 32 -25.12 7.84 -4.27
CA LEU A 32 -23.73 7.79 -4.73
C LEU A 32 -23.38 6.49 -5.48
N SER A 33 -24.34 5.59 -5.68
CA SER A 33 -24.18 4.28 -6.31
C SER A 33 -23.02 3.46 -5.74
N ILE A 34 -22.77 3.52 -4.43
CA ILE A 34 -21.69 2.79 -3.77
C ILE A 34 -22.19 1.57 -2.98
N THR A 35 -21.38 0.52 -2.96
CA THR A 35 -21.71 -0.75 -2.29
C THR A 35 -21.01 -0.93 -0.95
N ARG A 36 -19.94 -0.16 -0.70
CA ARG A 36 -19.21 -0.16 0.56
C ARG A 36 -19.11 1.26 1.09
N ARG A 37 -19.56 1.49 2.33
CA ARG A 37 -19.33 2.77 3.01
C ARG A 37 -17.85 2.91 3.39
N PRO A 38 -17.17 4.00 3.02
CA PRO A 38 -15.81 4.24 3.47
C PRO A 38 -15.80 4.48 4.98
N GLN A 39 -14.79 3.93 5.64
CA GLN A 39 -14.57 4.08 7.08
C GLN A 39 -13.63 5.26 7.35
N PRO A 40 -13.66 5.85 8.55
CA PRO A 40 -12.63 6.78 8.98
C PRO A 40 -11.23 6.20 8.71
N LEU A 41 -10.33 7.04 8.21
CA LEU A 41 -8.95 6.62 7.98
C LEU A 41 -8.22 6.57 9.32
N PRO A 42 -7.40 5.53 9.56
CA PRO A 42 -6.56 5.48 10.74
C PRO A 42 -5.55 6.63 10.72
N GLU A 43 -5.12 7.07 11.90
CA GLU A 43 -4.08 8.09 11.99
C GLU A 43 -2.77 7.62 11.34
N VAL A 44 -2.03 8.55 10.73
CA VAL A 44 -0.70 8.24 10.19
C VAL A 44 0.22 7.85 11.34
N PRO A 45 0.82 6.64 11.33
CA PRO A 45 1.49 6.13 12.52
C PRO A 45 2.66 6.99 13.01
N ALA A 46 2.97 6.90 14.30
CA ALA A 46 4.17 7.53 14.85
C ALA A 46 5.46 6.86 14.32
N THR A 47 6.54 7.63 14.21
CA THR A 47 7.86 7.14 13.75
C THR A 47 8.36 5.97 14.58
N ALA A 48 8.08 5.94 15.89
CA ALA A 48 8.46 4.84 16.77
C ALA A 48 7.79 3.51 16.39
N ALA A 49 6.51 3.53 16.00
CA ALA A 49 5.79 2.35 15.55
C ALA A 49 6.36 1.81 14.22
N LEU A 50 6.74 2.70 13.30
CA LEU A 50 7.38 2.30 12.05
C LEU A 50 8.78 1.74 12.27
N ARG A 51 9.58 2.36 13.15
CA ARG A 51 10.91 1.85 13.50
C ARG A 51 10.83 0.43 14.05
N LYS A 52 9.79 0.12 14.83
CA LYS A 52 9.53 -1.25 15.30
C LYS A 52 9.41 -2.23 14.14
N VAL A 53 8.68 -1.90 13.07
CA VAL A 53 8.58 -2.76 11.87
C VAL A 53 9.95 -2.96 11.23
N ALA A 54 10.71 -1.89 10.98
CA ALA A 54 12.04 -1.97 10.37
C ALA A 54 13.00 -2.84 11.18
N THR A 55 13.01 -2.71 12.52
CA THR A 55 13.81 -3.56 13.41
C THR A 55 13.35 -5.02 13.43
N ARG A 56 12.05 -5.30 13.25
CA ARG A 56 11.55 -6.68 13.18
C ARG A 56 11.87 -7.35 11.86
N LEU A 57 11.82 -6.60 10.75
CA LEU A 57 12.35 -7.04 9.47
C LEU A 57 13.82 -7.43 9.63
N GLU A 58 14.67 -6.51 10.10
CA GLU A 58 16.11 -6.78 10.30
C GLU A 58 16.43 -8.05 11.09
N LYS A 59 15.63 -8.38 12.11
CA LYS A 59 15.86 -9.53 12.99
C LYS A 59 15.27 -10.84 12.46
N ASN A 60 14.46 -10.80 11.39
CA ASN A 60 13.86 -12.00 10.83
C ASN A 60 14.77 -12.57 9.74
N SER A 61 15.30 -13.78 9.98
CA SER A 61 16.20 -14.49 9.06
C SER A 61 15.58 -14.83 7.70
N ARG A 62 14.25 -14.80 7.59
CA ARG A 62 13.54 -14.99 6.31
C ARG A 62 13.45 -13.72 5.48
N THR A 63 13.89 -12.59 6.02
CA THR A 63 13.93 -11.32 5.28
C THR A 63 15.37 -10.95 4.96
N ASN A 64 15.58 -10.36 3.79
CA ASN A 64 16.90 -9.93 3.31
C ASN A 64 16.76 -8.61 2.55
N LEU A 65 16.28 -7.57 3.23
CA LEU A 65 16.25 -6.19 2.73
C LEU A 65 17.43 -5.41 3.30
N ASP A 66 17.94 -4.40 2.58
CA ASP A 66 18.89 -3.45 3.18
C ASP A 66 18.22 -2.50 4.20
N GLU A 67 18.99 -1.64 4.85
CA GLU A 67 18.46 -0.72 5.86
C GLU A 67 17.42 0.26 5.30
N ASP A 68 17.64 0.83 4.11
CA ASP A 68 16.77 1.85 3.53
C ASP A 68 15.47 1.24 2.97
N ALA A 69 15.53 0.03 2.44
CA ALA A 69 14.40 -0.79 2.04
C ALA A 69 13.58 -1.22 3.25
N ARG A 70 14.20 -1.57 4.38
CA ARG A 70 13.46 -1.80 5.64
C ARG A 70 12.73 -0.55 6.11
N LYS A 71 13.37 0.63 6.02
CA LYS A 71 12.74 1.92 6.35
C LYS A 71 11.59 2.24 5.40
N ALA A 72 11.75 2.04 4.09
CA ALA A 72 10.71 2.25 3.09
C ALA A 72 9.53 1.29 3.30
N ALA A 73 9.80 0.01 3.53
CA ALA A 73 8.84 -1.04 3.85
C ALA A 73 8.03 -0.73 5.12
N ALA A 74 8.67 -0.12 6.13
CA ALA A 74 7.98 0.34 7.32
C ALA A 74 7.15 1.62 7.05
N ALA A 75 7.68 2.57 6.27
CA ALA A 75 7.05 3.87 6.04
C ALA A 75 5.66 3.77 5.39
N LEU A 76 5.46 2.78 4.52
CA LEU A 76 4.19 2.54 3.82
C LEU A 76 3.08 2.00 4.71
N GLN A 77 3.39 1.47 5.89
CA GLN A 77 2.42 0.75 6.73
C GLN A 77 1.32 1.66 7.28
N VAL A 78 0.08 1.24 7.08
CA VAL A 78 -1.10 1.82 7.72
C VAL A 78 -1.26 1.27 9.14
N GLU A 79 -1.01 -0.02 9.33
CA GLU A 79 -1.16 -0.76 10.58
C GLU A 79 0.17 -1.38 11.02
N PRO A 80 1.14 -0.58 11.51
CA PRO A 80 2.50 -1.06 11.76
C PRO A 80 2.59 -2.11 12.87
N GLU A 81 1.65 -2.13 13.82
CA GLU A 81 1.62 -3.16 14.86
C GLU A 81 1.30 -4.54 14.28
N ARG A 82 0.29 -4.61 13.40
CA ARG A 82 -0.03 -5.82 12.65
C ARG A 82 1.14 -6.24 11.77
N ALA A 83 1.74 -5.30 11.03
CA ALA A 83 2.90 -5.59 10.19
C ALA A 83 4.07 -6.14 11.02
N ALA A 84 4.37 -5.54 12.17
CA ALA A 84 5.40 -6.00 13.09
C ALA A 84 5.13 -7.42 13.62
N LEU A 85 3.88 -7.78 13.89
CA LEU A 85 3.51 -9.15 14.28
C LEU A 85 3.78 -10.15 13.15
N LEU A 86 3.38 -9.84 11.92
CA LEU A 86 3.58 -10.70 10.75
C LEU A 86 5.08 -10.98 10.48
N VAL A 87 5.94 -9.99 10.68
CA VAL A 87 7.38 -10.15 10.46
C VAL A 87 8.14 -10.67 11.68
N THR A 88 7.52 -10.76 12.85
CA THR A 88 8.23 -11.25 14.04
C THR A 88 8.38 -12.77 13.96
N ALA A 89 9.61 -13.26 14.10
CA ALA A 89 9.88 -14.68 14.23
C ALA A 89 9.16 -15.25 15.47
N GLN A 90 8.41 -16.33 15.28
CA GLN A 90 7.62 -16.94 16.35
C GLN A 90 8.46 -17.97 17.13
N PRO A 91 8.27 -18.11 18.46
CA PRO A 91 9.04 -19.05 19.28
C PRO A 91 8.91 -20.51 18.87
N ASN A 92 7.80 -20.88 18.22
CA ASN A 92 7.51 -22.22 17.72
C ASN A 92 8.10 -22.51 16.32
N GLY A 93 8.89 -21.57 15.76
CA GLY A 93 9.48 -21.71 14.43
C GLY A 93 8.51 -21.48 13.26
N VAL A 94 7.24 -21.16 13.53
CA VAL A 94 6.25 -20.87 12.48
C VAL A 94 6.47 -19.47 11.92
N SER A 95 6.55 -19.36 10.60
CA SER A 95 6.55 -18.07 9.90
C SER A 95 5.11 -17.60 9.65
N LEU A 96 4.86 -16.31 9.86
CA LEU A 96 3.61 -15.66 9.44
C LEU A 96 3.76 -14.94 8.09
N LEU A 97 4.94 -15.04 7.47
CA LEU A 97 5.16 -14.60 6.10
C LEU A 97 4.48 -15.58 5.15
N SER A 98 3.87 -15.06 4.08
CA SER A 98 3.35 -15.90 3.02
C SER A 98 4.46 -16.18 2.01
N GLU A 99 4.57 -17.43 1.57
CA GLU A 99 5.53 -17.84 0.55
C GLU A 99 4.88 -17.75 -0.84
N VAL A 100 5.59 -17.17 -1.80
CA VAL A 100 5.23 -17.14 -3.21
C VAL A 100 6.33 -17.81 -4.01
N ALA A 101 6.03 -18.96 -4.60
CA ALA A 101 6.96 -19.65 -5.49
C ALA A 101 7.18 -18.83 -6.77
N VAL A 102 8.44 -18.64 -7.15
CA VAL A 102 8.85 -17.96 -8.38
C VAL A 102 9.86 -18.83 -9.13
N PRO A 103 10.05 -18.63 -10.44
CA PRO A 103 11.10 -19.33 -11.16
C PRO A 103 12.46 -19.13 -10.46
N GLY A 104 13.11 -20.23 -10.07
CA GLY A 104 14.42 -20.20 -9.41
C GLY A 104 14.41 -19.95 -7.91
N GLY A 105 13.25 -19.75 -7.26
CA GLY A 105 13.23 -19.49 -5.82
C GLY A 105 11.86 -19.27 -5.18
N THR A 106 11.88 -18.69 -3.99
CA THR A 106 10.70 -18.36 -3.20
C THR A 106 10.81 -16.93 -2.69
N LEU A 107 9.72 -16.18 -2.79
CA LEU A 107 9.58 -14.87 -2.16
C LEU A 107 8.80 -15.00 -0.86
N ASP A 108 9.27 -14.33 0.17
CA ASP A 108 8.53 -14.11 1.41
C ASP A 108 7.82 -12.76 1.35
N VAL A 109 6.51 -12.76 1.57
CA VAL A 109 5.68 -11.56 1.52
C VAL A 109 4.88 -11.35 2.79
N ILE A 110 4.63 -10.09 3.13
CA ILE A 110 3.62 -9.71 4.11
C ILE A 110 2.38 -9.15 3.42
N GLU A 111 1.20 -9.62 3.84
CA GLU A 111 -0.07 -9.05 3.44
C GLU A 111 -0.48 -7.94 4.42
N CYS A 112 -0.45 -6.70 3.94
CA CYS A 112 -0.70 -5.51 4.75
C CYS A 112 -1.49 -4.44 3.99
N ARG A 113 -1.85 -3.34 4.67
CA ARG A 113 -2.41 -2.15 4.05
C ARG A 113 -1.35 -1.06 3.94
N ALA A 114 -1.27 -0.44 2.76
CA ALA A 114 -0.32 0.61 2.46
C ALA A 114 -1.03 1.95 2.15
N TRP A 115 -0.37 3.06 2.45
CA TRP A 115 -0.76 4.38 1.96
C TRP A 115 -0.56 4.44 0.45
N ALA A 116 -1.64 4.63 -0.31
CA ALA A 116 -1.58 4.55 -1.77
C ALA A 116 -0.61 5.56 -2.40
N ARG A 117 -0.49 6.75 -1.80
CA ARG A 117 0.41 7.83 -2.23
C ARG A 117 1.90 7.51 -2.05
N MET A 118 2.24 6.44 -1.33
CA MET A 118 3.61 5.99 -1.10
C MET A 118 3.99 4.79 -1.99
N LEU A 119 3.15 4.47 -2.98
CA LEU A 119 3.37 3.41 -3.95
C LEU A 119 3.50 4.02 -5.34
N PHE A 120 4.44 3.52 -6.14
CA PHE A 120 4.70 4.07 -7.46
C PHE A 120 4.68 2.99 -8.54
N PRO A 121 4.09 3.27 -9.72
CA PRO A 121 4.19 2.38 -10.86
C PRO A 121 5.48 2.69 -11.63
N LEU A 122 6.37 1.71 -11.76
CA LEU A 122 7.64 1.89 -12.50
C LEU A 122 7.82 0.88 -13.62
N TYR A 123 7.34 -0.35 -13.45
CA TYR A 123 7.53 -1.41 -14.44
C TYR A 123 6.31 -2.30 -14.57
N GLN A 124 5.76 -2.39 -15.77
CA GLN A 124 4.74 -3.37 -16.12
C GLN A 124 5.30 -4.33 -17.18
N PRO A 125 5.65 -5.58 -16.82
CA PRO A 125 6.20 -6.54 -17.79
C PRO A 125 5.26 -6.77 -18.98
N ARG A 126 3.93 -6.68 -18.76
CA ARG A 126 2.92 -6.80 -19.82
C ARG A 126 2.82 -5.58 -20.75
N ILE A 127 3.18 -4.38 -20.30
CA ILE A 127 3.17 -3.14 -21.11
C ILE A 127 4.54 -2.88 -21.74
N ALA A 128 5.62 -3.55 -21.32
CA ALA A 128 6.89 -3.51 -22.05
C ALA A 128 6.75 -3.99 -23.53
N ALA A 129 5.67 -4.71 -23.86
CA ALA A 129 5.29 -5.08 -25.22
C ALA A 129 4.42 -4.02 -25.95
N MET A 130 3.86 -3.05 -25.23
CA MET A 130 3.23 -1.85 -25.80
C MET A 130 4.32 -0.78 -25.95
N SER A 131 4.37 -0.09 -27.09
CA SER A 131 5.39 0.93 -27.37
C SER A 131 5.25 2.11 -26.41
N LEU A 132 5.85 2.03 -25.22
CA LEU A 132 6.06 3.20 -24.37
C LEU A 132 6.94 4.19 -25.14
N SER A 133 6.62 5.48 -25.04
CA SER A 133 7.46 6.55 -25.58
C SER A 133 8.81 6.65 -24.87
N VAL A 134 8.93 6.02 -23.68
CA VAL A 134 10.13 5.95 -22.84
C VAL A 134 10.56 4.48 -22.72
N PRO A 135 11.86 4.15 -22.85
CA PRO A 135 12.35 2.79 -22.66
C PRO A 135 11.96 2.20 -21.30
N ALA A 136 11.66 0.89 -21.28
CA ALA A 136 11.44 0.19 -20.03
C ALA A 136 12.72 0.20 -19.17
N PRO A 137 12.61 0.41 -17.84
CA PRO A 137 13.78 0.41 -16.98
C PRO A 137 14.37 -1.00 -16.90
N ARG A 138 15.70 -1.08 -16.82
CA ARG A 138 16.37 -2.34 -16.55
C ARG A 138 16.36 -2.60 -15.05
N LEU A 139 15.50 -3.53 -14.62
CA LEU A 139 15.55 -4.07 -13.26
C LEU A 139 16.73 -5.04 -13.16
N LEU A 140 17.59 -4.79 -12.18
CA LEU A 140 18.75 -5.60 -11.83
C LEU A 140 18.53 -6.19 -10.45
N ASP A 141 19.17 -7.32 -10.18
CA ASP A 141 19.28 -7.83 -8.82
C ASP A 141 20.10 -6.84 -7.98
N ASP A 142 19.68 -6.67 -6.73
CA ASP A 142 20.43 -5.93 -5.72
C ASP A 142 21.12 -6.90 -4.76
N GLN A 143 22.25 -6.46 -4.23
CA GLN A 143 23.10 -7.26 -3.37
C GLN A 143 23.56 -6.44 -2.17
N ASP A 144 23.81 -7.12 -1.05
CA ASP A 144 24.46 -6.50 0.10
C ASP A 144 25.95 -6.21 -0.18
N GLU A 145 26.63 -5.60 0.79
CA GLU A 145 28.06 -5.27 0.69
C GLU A 145 28.97 -6.51 0.54
N HIS A 146 28.44 -7.71 0.80
CA HIS A 146 29.13 -8.99 0.68
C HIS A 146 28.75 -9.76 -0.60
N GLY A 147 27.89 -9.20 -1.45
CA GLY A 147 27.43 -9.83 -2.69
C GLY A 147 26.26 -10.80 -2.50
N HIS A 148 25.64 -10.87 -1.33
CA HIS A 148 24.45 -11.71 -1.12
C HIS A 148 23.21 -11.07 -1.74
N PRO A 149 22.33 -11.85 -2.38
CA PRO A 149 21.10 -11.34 -2.98
C PRO A 149 20.15 -10.78 -1.92
N LEU A 150 19.51 -9.66 -2.26
CA LEU A 150 18.51 -9.01 -1.42
C LEU A 150 17.10 -9.17 -2.03
N ALA A 151 16.07 -9.10 -1.19
CA ALA A 151 14.65 -9.04 -1.57
C ALA A 151 14.22 -7.66 -2.10
N GLN A 152 15.09 -7.03 -2.87
CA GLN A 152 14.87 -5.74 -3.50
C GLN A 152 15.58 -5.73 -4.85
N ALA A 153 15.09 -4.88 -5.76
CA ALA A 153 15.72 -4.70 -7.05
C ALA A 153 16.48 -3.38 -7.11
N ARG A 154 17.27 -3.22 -8.16
CA ARG A 154 18.04 -2.04 -8.49
C ARG A 154 17.63 -1.55 -9.88
N CYS A 155 17.49 -0.25 -10.05
CA CYS A 155 17.39 0.36 -11.37
C CYS A 155 18.17 1.67 -11.42
N GLU A 156 18.74 1.95 -12.58
CA GLU A 156 19.53 3.15 -12.84
C GLU A 156 18.82 4.03 -13.87
N PHE A 157 18.81 5.34 -13.61
CA PHE A 157 18.35 6.36 -14.54
C PHE A 157 19.44 7.42 -14.72
N SER A 158 19.33 8.22 -15.78
CA SER A 158 20.19 9.38 -15.99
C SER A 158 19.97 10.46 -14.92
N SER A 159 18.71 10.73 -14.58
CA SER A 159 18.32 11.80 -13.67
C SER A 159 16.95 11.54 -13.03
N PRO A 160 16.60 12.24 -11.94
CA PRO A 160 15.24 12.19 -11.37
C PRO A 160 14.14 12.59 -12.37
N LYS A 161 14.48 13.39 -13.38
CA LYS A 161 13.56 13.81 -14.44
C LYS A 161 13.15 12.63 -15.33
N GLU A 162 14.09 11.78 -15.72
CA GLU A 162 13.80 10.60 -16.53
C GLU A 162 12.89 9.61 -15.79
N LEU A 163 13.16 9.37 -14.51
CA LEU A 163 12.28 8.58 -13.65
C LEU A 163 10.86 9.16 -13.61
N ALA A 164 10.73 10.48 -13.43
CA ALA A 164 9.44 11.15 -13.41
C ALA A 164 8.69 11.04 -14.75
N GLU A 165 9.40 11.14 -15.88
CA GLU A 165 8.82 10.96 -17.21
C GLU A 165 8.31 9.53 -17.42
N LEU A 166 9.06 8.51 -17.01
CA LEU A 166 8.64 7.11 -17.08
C LEU A 166 7.39 6.85 -16.23
N VAL A 167 7.35 7.34 -14.98
CA VAL A 167 6.19 7.16 -14.10
C VAL A 167 4.97 7.87 -14.67
N ARG A 168 5.13 9.09 -15.20
CA ARG A 168 4.06 9.84 -15.87
C ARG A 168 3.49 9.03 -17.03
N GLU A 169 4.36 8.53 -17.91
CA GLU A 169 3.97 7.76 -19.08
C GLU A 169 3.25 6.47 -18.68
N THR A 170 3.76 5.78 -17.67
CA THR A 170 3.18 4.54 -17.17
C THR A 170 1.74 4.75 -16.70
N VAL A 171 1.50 5.78 -15.87
CA VAL A 171 0.14 6.11 -15.41
C VAL A 171 -0.76 6.50 -16.57
N ARG A 172 -0.29 7.41 -17.44
CA ARG A 172 -1.06 7.90 -18.59
C ARG A 172 -1.45 6.78 -19.55
N SER A 173 -0.48 5.98 -19.98
CA SER A 173 -0.70 4.85 -20.89
C SER A 173 -1.64 3.82 -20.29
N THR A 174 -1.48 3.52 -18.99
CA THR A 174 -2.37 2.61 -18.27
C THR A 174 -3.82 3.09 -18.27
N LEU A 175 -4.05 4.36 -17.92
CA LEU A 175 -5.42 4.93 -17.84
C LEU A 175 -6.06 5.16 -19.21
N ASN A 176 -5.26 5.32 -20.27
CA ASN A 176 -5.73 5.42 -21.64
C ASN A 176 -5.98 4.04 -22.30
N THR A 177 -5.51 2.96 -21.67
CA THR A 177 -5.74 1.61 -22.19
C THR A 177 -7.20 1.19 -21.94
N PRO A 178 -7.96 0.79 -22.98
CA PRO A 178 -9.34 0.35 -22.82
C PRO A 178 -9.48 -0.74 -21.75
N LYS A 179 -10.50 -0.62 -20.89
CA LYS A 179 -10.82 -1.56 -19.80
C LYS A 179 -9.77 -1.68 -18.68
N SER A 180 -8.77 -0.80 -18.66
CA SER A 180 -7.74 -0.76 -17.59
C SER A 180 -8.04 0.27 -16.49
N ASP A 181 -9.02 1.15 -16.71
CA ASP A 181 -9.49 2.11 -15.72
C ASP A 181 -10.56 1.47 -14.83
N TYR A 182 -10.23 1.28 -13.56
CA TYR A 182 -11.09 0.69 -12.53
C TYR A 182 -11.66 1.75 -11.58
N SER A 183 -11.58 3.04 -11.92
CA SER A 183 -11.93 4.12 -10.99
C SER A 183 -13.37 4.03 -10.50
N ASP A 184 -14.31 3.65 -11.35
CA ASP A 184 -15.72 3.46 -10.96
C ASP A 184 -15.88 2.28 -9.99
N SER A 185 -15.23 1.14 -10.26
CA SER A 185 -15.25 0.01 -9.34
C SER A 185 -14.60 0.36 -7.99
N ILE A 186 -13.52 1.15 -7.99
CA ILE A 186 -12.85 1.57 -6.75
C ILE A 186 -13.75 2.55 -5.99
N MET A 187 -14.42 3.48 -6.69
CA MET A 187 -15.41 4.37 -6.08
C MET A 187 -16.51 3.57 -5.37
N GLN A 188 -17.00 2.50 -5.99
CA GLN A 188 -18.10 1.69 -5.43
C GLN A 188 -17.71 0.87 -4.19
N ARG A 189 -16.54 0.22 -4.22
CA ARG A 189 -16.16 -0.82 -3.22
C ARG A 189 -14.73 -0.74 -2.69
N GLY A 190 -13.92 0.19 -3.18
CA GLY A 190 -12.49 0.24 -2.93
C GLY A 190 -11.72 -0.85 -3.69
N VAL A 191 -10.43 -0.97 -3.36
CA VAL A 191 -9.56 -2.01 -3.94
C VAL A 191 -9.74 -3.33 -3.19
N SER A 192 -10.20 -4.36 -3.90
CA SER A 192 -10.44 -5.69 -3.33
C SER A 192 -9.21 -6.59 -3.35
N GLU A 193 -8.47 -6.61 -4.46
CA GLU A 193 -7.31 -7.51 -4.63
C GLU A 193 -5.99 -6.80 -4.28
N PRO A 194 -5.06 -7.48 -3.59
CA PRO A 194 -3.78 -6.89 -3.20
C PRO A 194 -2.90 -6.57 -4.40
N LEU A 195 -2.14 -5.47 -4.30
CA LEU A 195 -1.08 -5.11 -5.24
C LEU A 195 0.21 -5.84 -4.86
N LEU A 196 0.99 -6.33 -5.82
CA LEU A 196 2.33 -6.87 -5.54
C LEU A 196 3.34 -5.73 -5.53
N VAL A 197 4.02 -5.54 -4.41
CA VAL A 197 4.98 -4.47 -4.19
C VAL A 197 6.36 -5.05 -3.92
N ILE A 198 7.37 -4.54 -4.62
CA ILE A 198 8.78 -4.77 -4.33
C ILE A 198 9.45 -3.45 -3.95
N LEU A 199 10.56 -3.52 -3.25
CA LEU A 199 11.40 -2.36 -2.99
C LEU A 199 12.43 -2.26 -4.11
N VAL A 200 12.63 -1.04 -4.63
CA VAL A 200 13.58 -0.79 -5.70
C VAL A 200 14.50 0.35 -5.30
N ARG A 201 15.81 0.07 -5.25
CA ARG A 201 16.84 1.09 -5.13
C ARG A 201 17.03 1.76 -6.48
N VAL A 202 16.74 3.05 -6.52
CA VAL A 202 16.93 3.90 -7.69
C VAL A 202 18.22 4.69 -7.55
N THR A 203 19.10 4.59 -8.55
CA THR A 203 20.32 5.38 -8.65
C THR A 203 20.29 6.31 -9.86
N PHE A 204 21.06 7.40 -9.80
CA PHE A 204 21.11 8.41 -10.85
C PHE A 204 22.56 8.66 -11.29
N THR A 205 22.82 8.66 -12.60
CA THR A 205 24.17 8.88 -13.13
C THR A 205 24.58 10.35 -13.15
N ASP A 206 23.64 11.29 -13.00
CA ASP A 206 23.89 12.73 -12.82
C ASP A 206 24.40 13.12 -11.42
N GLY A 207 24.58 12.14 -10.53
CA GLY A 207 25.03 12.34 -9.15
C GLY A 207 23.92 12.71 -8.16
N SER A 208 22.66 12.73 -8.59
CA SER A 208 21.52 12.91 -7.68
C SER A 208 21.46 11.80 -6.62
N PRO A 209 20.97 12.09 -5.40
CA PRO A 209 20.88 11.08 -4.34
C PRO A 209 20.02 9.87 -4.74
N SER A 210 20.52 8.67 -4.44
CA SER A 210 19.74 7.44 -4.58
C SER A 210 18.56 7.42 -3.61
N ARG A 211 17.52 6.65 -3.95
CA ARG A 211 16.32 6.48 -3.11
C ARG A 211 15.78 5.07 -3.25
N VAL A 212 15.23 4.51 -2.17
CA VAL A 212 14.46 3.26 -2.23
C VAL A 212 12.97 3.58 -2.36
N LEU A 213 12.33 3.04 -3.40
CA LEU A 213 10.92 3.26 -3.70
C LEU A 213 10.12 1.95 -3.57
N PRO A 214 8.92 1.98 -2.96
CA PRO A 214 7.96 0.89 -3.06
C PRO A 214 7.30 0.88 -4.44
N ILE A 215 7.68 -0.08 -5.28
CA ILE A 215 7.22 -0.20 -6.66
C ILE A 215 6.14 -1.27 -6.78
N VAL A 216 5.01 -0.91 -7.38
CA VAL A 216 3.97 -1.87 -7.77
C VAL A 216 4.38 -2.55 -9.07
N VAL A 217 4.53 -3.86 -9.03
CA VAL A 217 4.90 -4.70 -10.19
C VAL A 217 3.73 -5.53 -10.73
N ASP A 218 2.73 -5.80 -9.88
CA ASP A 218 1.43 -6.31 -10.31
C ASP A 218 0.31 -5.48 -9.67
N GLY A 219 -0.69 -5.13 -10.49
CA GLY A 219 -1.77 -4.20 -10.11
C GLY A 219 -1.52 -2.74 -10.45
N ILE A 220 -0.67 -2.42 -11.44
CA ILE A 220 -0.44 -1.03 -11.90
C ILE A 220 -1.75 -0.37 -12.37
N SER A 221 -2.58 -1.06 -13.13
CA SER A 221 -3.92 -0.57 -13.51
C SER A 221 -4.79 -0.21 -12.29
N ARG A 222 -4.72 -1.03 -11.22
CA ARG A 222 -5.40 -0.75 -9.96
C ARG A 222 -4.79 0.48 -9.27
N LEU A 223 -3.46 0.59 -9.17
CA LEU A 223 -2.80 1.75 -8.55
C LEU A 223 -3.09 3.06 -9.29
N SER A 224 -2.98 3.06 -10.62
CA SER A 224 -3.27 4.23 -11.45
C SER A 224 -4.73 4.66 -11.30
N SER A 225 -5.66 3.70 -11.25
CA SER A 225 -7.09 3.96 -11.02
C SER A 225 -7.37 4.45 -9.59
N VAL A 226 -6.61 3.99 -8.59
CA VAL A 226 -6.67 4.52 -7.21
C VAL A 226 -6.26 6.00 -7.20
N ALA A 227 -5.17 6.35 -7.87
CA ALA A 227 -4.74 7.74 -7.98
C ALA A 227 -5.79 8.60 -8.69
N LYS A 228 -6.38 8.10 -9.79
CA LYS A 228 -7.45 8.79 -10.52
C LYS A 228 -8.70 8.97 -9.67
N THR A 229 -9.13 7.92 -8.97
CA THR A 229 -10.27 7.96 -8.05
C THR A 229 -10.05 9.00 -6.97
N ARG A 230 -8.91 8.96 -6.27
CA ARG A 230 -8.57 9.86 -5.15
C ARG A 230 -8.50 11.33 -5.59
N THR A 231 -7.88 11.59 -6.73
CA THR A 231 -7.64 12.96 -7.22
C THR A 231 -8.81 13.55 -7.98
N ASN A 232 -9.67 12.69 -8.55
CA ASN A 232 -10.76 13.07 -9.46
C ASN A 232 -10.30 13.97 -10.63
N ARG A 233 -9.08 13.73 -11.13
CA ARG A 233 -8.46 14.50 -12.22
C ARG A 233 -8.57 13.76 -13.56
N THR A 234 -8.23 14.46 -14.64
CA THR A 234 -7.98 13.84 -15.95
C THR A 234 -6.84 12.81 -15.85
N ASN A 235 -6.67 11.98 -16.88
CA ASN A 235 -5.58 10.99 -16.91
C ASN A 235 -4.21 11.67 -16.80
N GLU A 236 -4.03 12.81 -17.46
CA GLU A 236 -2.82 13.65 -17.40
C GLU A 236 -2.65 14.26 -16.00
N GLY A 237 -3.69 14.89 -15.45
CA GLY A 237 -3.62 15.49 -14.12
C GLY A 237 -3.42 14.47 -12.99
N THR A 238 -3.85 13.23 -13.22
CA THR A 238 -3.57 12.08 -12.34
C THR A 238 -2.10 11.68 -12.42
N ALA A 239 -1.56 11.54 -13.63
CA ALA A 239 -0.15 11.21 -13.83
C ALA A 239 0.77 12.27 -13.20
N ASP A 240 0.43 13.56 -13.36
CA ASP A 240 1.18 14.65 -12.73
C ASP A 240 1.10 14.62 -11.21
N ALA A 241 -0.06 14.27 -10.62
CA ALA A 241 -0.19 14.11 -9.18
C ALA A 241 0.66 12.96 -8.62
N VAL A 242 0.77 11.85 -9.36
CA VAL A 242 1.64 10.72 -8.97
C VAL A 242 3.12 11.12 -9.05
N VAL A 243 3.52 11.86 -10.09
CA VAL A 243 4.88 12.39 -10.21
C VAL A 243 5.20 13.40 -9.12
N GLU A 244 4.24 14.26 -8.76
CA GLU A 244 4.41 15.20 -7.65
C GLU A 244 4.70 14.45 -6.34
N ASP A 245 3.97 13.37 -6.06
CA ASP A 245 4.21 12.52 -4.88
C ASP A 245 5.57 11.80 -4.96
N LEU A 246 5.98 11.33 -6.14
CA LEU A 246 7.26 10.66 -6.39
C LEU A 246 8.47 11.56 -6.11
N LEU A 247 8.39 12.82 -6.52
CA LEU A 247 9.52 13.75 -6.44
C LEU A 247 9.68 14.36 -5.04
N ARG A 248 8.62 14.36 -4.21
CA ARG A 248 8.67 14.84 -2.83
C ARG A 248 9.69 14.06 -2.01
N ASP A 249 10.30 14.74 -1.03
CA ASP A 249 11.05 14.01 -0.01
C ASP A 249 10.09 13.17 0.85
N PRO A 250 10.54 12.01 1.39
CA PRO A 250 9.67 11.10 2.13
C PRO A 250 8.95 11.73 3.34
N ASN A 251 9.59 12.70 4.01
CA ASN A 251 8.99 13.35 5.17
C ASN A 251 7.87 14.31 4.77
N SER A 252 8.05 15.07 3.69
CA SER A 252 7.03 15.94 3.13
C SER A 252 5.87 15.14 2.55
N LEU A 253 6.13 14.02 1.87
CA LEU A 253 5.06 13.12 1.41
C LEU A 253 4.26 12.57 2.60
N ARG A 254 4.94 12.13 3.67
CA ARG A 254 4.27 11.67 4.89
C ARG A 254 3.41 12.75 5.55
N ARG A 255 3.87 14.00 5.58
CA ARG A 255 3.06 15.13 6.07
C ARG A 255 1.82 15.33 5.21
N ALA A 256 1.97 15.30 3.89
CA ALA A 256 0.84 15.44 2.97
C ALA A 256 -0.20 14.32 3.11
N VAL A 257 0.23 13.08 3.39
CA VAL A 257 -0.68 11.97 3.72
C VAL A 257 -1.40 12.24 5.05
N ARG A 258 -0.70 12.74 6.06
CA ARG A 258 -1.31 13.11 7.35
C ARG A 258 -2.37 14.20 7.19
N ASP A 259 -2.07 15.24 6.42
CA ASP A 259 -2.99 16.35 6.18
C ASP A 259 -4.24 15.87 5.42
N GLU A 260 -4.06 14.95 4.45
CA GLU A 260 -5.17 14.30 3.76
C GLU A 260 -6.05 13.48 4.72
N VAL A 261 -5.44 12.69 5.63
CA VAL A 261 -6.17 11.91 6.64
C VAL A 261 -6.98 12.82 7.58
N ILE A 262 -6.38 13.89 8.09
CA ILE A 262 -7.06 14.85 8.98
C ILE A 262 -8.24 15.51 8.25
N THR A 263 -8.01 16.00 7.03
CA THR A 263 -9.02 16.65 6.21
C THR A 263 -10.16 15.69 5.88
N TYR A 264 -9.82 14.46 5.49
CA TYR A 264 -10.77 13.41 5.19
C TYR A 264 -11.64 13.07 6.41
N ASN A 265 -11.03 12.80 7.57
CA ASN A 265 -11.77 12.39 8.76
C ASN A 265 -12.72 13.49 9.24
N ALA A 266 -12.30 14.77 9.18
CA ALA A 266 -13.16 15.91 9.49
C ALA A 266 -14.31 16.08 8.47
N ALA A 267 -14.09 15.77 7.20
CA ALA A 267 -15.14 15.77 6.18
C ALA A 267 -16.10 14.58 6.34
N HIS A 268 -15.59 13.39 6.62
CA HIS A 268 -16.36 12.15 6.83
C HIS A 268 -17.36 12.29 7.97
N GLN A 269 -16.97 12.93 9.08
CA GLN A 269 -17.87 13.23 10.21
C GLN A 269 -19.05 14.13 9.83
N ARG A 270 -18.92 14.94 8.77
CA ARG A 270 -19.98 15.84 8.29
C ARG A 270 -20.91 15.18 7.27
N GLY A 271 -20.56 14.00 6.75
CA GLY A 271 -21.35 13.27 5.76
C GLY A 271 -20.52 12.73 4.59
N LEU A 272 -21.17 11.92 3.76
CA LEU A 272 -20.53 11.31 2.58
C LEU A 272 -20.79 12.19 1.35
N THR A 273 -19.81 12.97 0.95
CA THR A 273 -19.78 13.58 -0.39
C THR A 273 -19.06 12.66 -1.38
N ASP A 274 -19.23 12.89 -2.68
CA ASP A 274 -18.48 12.16 -3.73
C ASP A 274 -16.96 12.19 -3.45
N GLN A 275 -16.40 13.36 -3.10
CA GLN A 275 -14.98 13.48 -2.78
C GLN A 275 -14.58 12.71 -1.52
N VAL A 276 -15.42 12.70 -0.48
CA VAL A 276 -15.17 11.88 0.73
C VAL A 276 -15.14 10.42 0.34
N VAL A 277 -16.09 9.93 -0.45
CA VAL A 277 -16.09 8.53 -0.89
C VAL A 277 -14.85 8.19 -1.71
N ARG A 278 -14.49 9.01 -2.69
CA ARG A 278 -13.28 8.84 -3.50
C ARG A 278 -12.03 8.68 -2.65
N VAL A 279 -11.80 9.60 -1.72
CA VAL A 279 -10.62 9.55 -0.84
C VAL A 279 -10.70 8.33 0.09
N GLY A 280 -11.84 8.10 0.72
CA GLY A 280 -12.01 7.00 1.68
C GLY A 280 -11.82 5.60 1.07
N GLN A 281 -12.16 5.43 -0.21
CA GLN A 281 -11.95 4.16 -0.93
C GLN A 281 -10.54 3.99 -1.48
N ALA A 282 -9.81 5.08 -1.70
CA ALA A 282 -8.56 5.11 -2.45
C ALA A 282 -7.32 5.51 -1.62
N ALA A 283 -7.48 6.03 -0.40
CA ALA A 283 -6.34 6.48 0.41
C ALA A 283 -5.41 5.33 0.86
N THR A 284 -5.98 4.13 1.04
CA THR A 284 -5.21 2.94 1.41
C THR A 284 -5.56 1.76 0.51
N VAL A 285 -4.57 0.92 0.23
CA VAL A 285 -4.71 -0.26 -0.63
C VAL A 285 -4.17 -1.51 0.06
N PRO A 286 -4.77 -2.69 -0.17
CA PRO A 286 -4.16 -3.95 0.23
C PRO A 286 -2.92 -4.22 -0.63
N VAL A 287 -1.84 -4.71 -0.01
CA VAL A 287 -0.60 -5.04 -0.70
C VAL A 287 -0.01 -6.35 -0.21
N ARG A 288 0.64 -7.07 -1.13
CA ARG A 288 1.61 -8.11 -0.87
C ARG A 288 2.99 -7.49 -1.03
N LEU A 289 3.63 -7.17 0.09
CA LEU A 289 4.96 -6.57 0.09
C LEU A 289 6.02 -7.67 0.18
N VAL A 290 6.89 -7.76 -0.82
CA VAL A 290 8.05 -8.65 -0.78
C VAL A 290 9.05 -8.14 0.25
N VAL A 291 9.43 -9.02 1.18
CA VAL A 291 10.36 -8.72 2.28
C VAL A 291 11.48 -9.76 2.38
N GLY A 292 11.36 -10.90 1.72
CA GLY A 292 12.40 -11.92 1.61
C GLY A 292 12.43 -12.57 0.22
N ALA A 293 13.60 -13.03 -0.19
CA ALA A 293 13.83 -13.70 -1.45
C ALA A 293 14.94 -14.74 -1.29
N HIS A 294 14.63 -16.00 -1.61
CA HIS A 294 15.51 -17.14 -1.37
C HIS A 294 15.61 -18.00 -2.64
N ASN A 295 16.82 -18.41 -2.98
CA ASN A 295 17.04 -19.30 -4.12
C ASN A 295 16.54 -20.71 -3.81
N GLY A 296 15.89 -21.32 -4.78
CA GLY A 296 15.26 -22.65 -4.66
C GLY A 296 16.24 -23.80 -4.82
N ASN A 297 17.44 -23.71 -4.22
CA ASN A 297 18.43 -24.80 -4.21
C ASN A 297 19.24 -24.82 -2.90
N THR A 298 18.69 -25.53 -1.92
CA THR A 298 19.44 -26.40 -1.00
C THR A 298 18.69 -27.72 -0.89
N LEU A 299 18.49 -28.40 -2.03
CA LEU A 299 18.49 -29.85 -2.00
C LEU A 299 19.96 -30.22 -1.83
N GLU A 300 20.34 -30.50 -0.58
CA GLU A 300 21.51 -31.30 -0.27
C GLU A 300 21.47 -32.53 -1.20
N VAL A 301 22.37 -32.56 -2.17
CA VAL A 301 22.79 -33.84 -2.73
C VAL A 301 23.55 -34.50 -1.60
N ALA A 302 22.85 -35.29 -0.79
CA ALA A 302 23.47 -36.22 0.14
C ALA A 302 24.51 -37.03 -0.65
N GLN A 303 25.76 -36.91 -0.22
CA GLN A 303 26.86 -37.76 -0.69
C GLN A 303 26.61 -39.21 -0.28
#